data_AF-A0A4R3L7Q1-F1
#
_entry.id   AF-A0A4R3L7Q1-F1
#
_cell.length_a   1.000
_cell.length_b   1.000
_cell.length_c   1.000
_cell.angle_alpha   90.00
_cell.angle_beta   90.00
_cell.angle_gamma   90.00
#
_symmetry.space_group_name_H-M   'P 1'
#
loop_
_entity.id
_entity.type
_entity.pdbx_description
1 polymer ?
#
loop_
_entity_poly.entity_id
_entity_poly.type
_entity_poly.pdbx_seq_one_letter_code
_entity_poly.pdbx_strand_id
1 'polypeptide(L)' 'MPRDVMCEVNNCVYWGQGNLCEAEQIYVVSQQGELASDQAETDCYTFEKKD' A
#
# COMPACT_ATOMS: atom_id res chain seq x y z
N MET A 1 -17.86 0.91 -8.70
CA MET A 1 -17.17 0.20 -7.59
C MET A 1 -16.17 1.19 -7.04
N PRO A 2 -16.08 1.42 -5.72
CA PRO A 2 -15.16 2.42 -5.18
C PRO A 2 -13.74 2.04 -5.61
N ARG A 3 -13.05 2.97 -6.27
CA ARG A 3 -11.71 2.78 -6.85
C ARG A 3 -10.66 3.13 -5.79
N ASP A 4 -10.84 2.60 -4.60
CA ASP A 4 -9.94 2.92 -3.50
C ASP A 4 -8.80 1.91 -3.56
N VAL A 5 -7.64 2.37 -4.05
CA VAL A 5 -6.42 1.57 -4.10
C VAL A 5 -5.98 1.35 -2.66
N MET A 6 -5.99 0.10 -2.21
CA MET A 6 -5.58 -0.28 -0.85
C MET A 6 -4.24 -1.01 -0.89
N CYS A 7 -3.46 -0.83 0.16
CA CYS A 7 -2.16 -1.45 0.34
C CYS A 7 -2.21 -2.32 1.60
N GLU A 8 -1.91 -3.62 1.44
CA GLU A 8 -1.94 -4.59 2.54
C GLU A 8 -0.57 -4.63 3.21
N VAL A 9 -0.52 -4.26 4.50
CA VAL A 9 0.73 -4.16 5.26
C VAL A 9 0.58 -4.79 6.64
N ASN A 10 1.63 -5.45 7.10
CA ASN A 10 1.64 -6.11 8.41
C ASN A 10 2.04 -5.18 9.57
N ASN A 11 2.62 -4.03 9.25
CA ASN A 11 2.94 -2.98 10.21
C ASN A 11 2.71 -1.62 9.52
N CYS A 12 2.38 -0.59 10.26
CA CYS A 12 2.15 0.74 9.68
C CYS A 12 2.32 1.76 10.80
N VAL A 13 2.94 2.91 10.50
CA VAL A 13 3.01 4.02 11.46
C VAL A 13 1.69 4.81 11.52
N TYR A 14 0.95 4.83 10.42
CA TYR A 14 -0.32 5.56 10.22
C TYR A 14 -1.56 4.69 10.51
N TRP A 15 -1.54 3.85 11.55
CA TRP A 15 -2.70 3.01 11.89
C TRP A 15 -3.94 3.86 12.20
N GLY A 16 -5.03 3.58 11.49
CA GLY A 16 -6.35 4.13 11.72
C GLY A 16 -7.30 3.14 12.38
N GLN A 17 -8.61 3.31 12.16
CA GLN A 17 -9.60 2.40 12.72
C GLN A 17 -9.70 1.10 11.90
N GLY A 18 -10.09 0.01 12.57
CA GLY A 18 -10.41 -1.24 11.88
C GLY A 18 -9.21 -2.00 11.29
N ASN A 19 -8.00 -1.80 11.83
CA ASN A 19 -6.76 -2.44 11.33
C ASN A 19 -6.45 -2.05 9.87
N LEU A 20 -6.71 -0.79 9.53
CA LEU A 20 -6.35 -0.19 8.25
C LEU A 20 -5.24 0.83 8.45
N CYS A 21 -4.26 0.81 7.56
CA CYS A 21 -3.25 1.86 7.46
C CYS A 21 -3.88 3.06 6.75
N GLU A 22 -4.15 4.14 7.47
CA GLU A 22 -4.81 5.35 6.97
C GLU A 22 -3.74 6.39 6.57
N ALA A 23 -2.97 6.08 5.53
CA ALA A 23 -2.07 7.06 4.94
C ALA A 23 -2.85 8.10 4.11
N GLU A 24 -2.43 9.37 4.14
CA GLU A 24 -3.07 10.45 3.37
C GLU A 24 -3.00 10.20 1.84
N GLN A 25 -1.93 9.54 1.39
CA GLN A 25 -1.73 9.12 0.01
C GLN A 25 -1.09 7.72 -0.02
N ILE A 26 -1.46 6.90 -0.98
CA ILE A 26 -0.84 5.59 -1.23
C ILE A 26 -0.11 5.67 -2.58
N TYR A 27 1.20 5.48 -2.57
CA TYR A 27 2.03 5.36 -3.76
C TYR A 27 2.36 3.89 -4.01
N VAL A 28 1.97 3.37 -5.17
CA VAL A 28 2.15 1.98 -5.57
C VAL A 28 3.13 1.94 -6.74
N VAL A 29 4.12 1.06 -6.65
CA VAL A 29 5.14 0.88 -7.70
C VAL A 29 5.19 -0.58 -8.14
N SER A 30 5.53 -0.82 -9.40
CA SER A 30 5.86 -2.19 -9.83
C SER A 30 7.24 -2.55 -9.28
N GLN A 31 7.36 -3.74 -8.69
CA GLN A 31 8.64 -4.33 -8.32
C GLN A 31 9.49 -4.67 -9.55
N GLN A 32 8.84 -4.92 -10.69
CA GLN A 32 9.45 -5.46 -11.90
C GLN A 32 9.06 -4.61 -13.11
N GLY A 33 9.97 -3.76 -13.56
CA GLY A 33 9.77 -2.91 -14.74
C GLY A 33 8.78 -1.76 -14.53
N GLU A 34 8.24 -1.22 -15.62
CA GLU A 34 7.36 -0.04 -15.60
C GLU A 34 5.87 -0.38 -15.41
N LEU A 35 5.46 -1.62 -15.69
CA LEU A 35 4.07 -2.07 -15.65
C LEU A 35 3.97 -3.39 -14.88
N ALA A 36 3.07 -3.45 -13.91
CA ALA A 36 2.72 -4.68 -13.21
C ALA A 36 1.59 -5.40 -13.93
N SER A 37 1.71 -6.73 -14.09
CA SER A 37 0.68 -7.56 -14.72
C SER A 37 -0.39 -8.02 -13.73
N ASP A 38 -0.04 -8.11 -12.44
CA ASP A 38 -0.93 -8.42 -11.34
C ASP A 38 -0.60 -7.59 -10.07
N GLN A 39 -1.44 -7.68 -9.06
CA GLN A 39 -1.28 -6.93 -7.81
C GLN A 39 -0.10 -7.41 -6.95
N ALA A 40 0.31 -8.67 -7.07
CA ALA A 40 1.40 -9.24 -6.28
C ALA A 40 2.78 -8.76 -6.76
N GLU A 41 2.86 -8.23 -7.97
CA GLU A 41 4.02 -7.52 -8.51
C GLU A 41 4.14 -6.08 -8.01
N THR A 42 3.17 -5.56 -7.24
CA THR A 42 3.17 -4.18 -6.78
C THR A 42 3.57 -4.05 -5.32
N ASP A 43 4.37 -3.01 -5.04
CA ASP A 43 4.77 -2.64 -3.68
C ASP A 43 4.16 -1.30 -3.27
N CYS A 44 3.85 -1.21 -2.00
CA CYS A 44 3.37 0.00 -1.36
C CYS A 44 4.55 0.84 -0.89
N TYR A 45 4.89 1.87 -1.65
CA TYR A 45 6.05 2.69 -1.39
C TYR A 45 5.83 3.69 -0.24
N THR A 46 4.59 4.09 0.02
CA THR A 46 4.24 4.97 1.16
C THR A 46 4.24 4.22 2.50
N PHE A 47 4.51 2.91 2.50
CA PHE A 47 4.63 2.14 3.72
C PHE A 47 5.89 2.55 4.49
N GLU A 48 5.68 2.92 5.75
CA GLU A 48 6.74 3.09 6.74
C GLU A 48 6.51 2.09 7.87
N LYS A 49 7.52 1.27 8.12
CA LYS A 49 7.49 0.31 9.22
C LYS A 49 7.52 1.06 10.55
N LYS A 50 6.60 0.68 11.44
CA LYS A 50 6.69 1.05 12.85
C LYS A 50 7.69 0.11 13.54
N ASP A 51 8.65 0.69 14.26
CA ASP A 51 9.61 -0.05 15.09
C ASP A 51 8.92 -0.84 16.22
#